data_AF-A0A3D6DYX9-F1
#
_entry.id   AF-A0A3D6DYX9-F1
#
_cell.length_a   1.000
_cell.length_b   1.000
_cell.length_c   1.000
_cell.angle_alpha   90.00
_cell.angle_beta   90.00
_cell.angle_gamma   90.00
#
_symmetry.space_group_name_H-M   'P 1'
#
loop_
_entity.id
_entity.type
_entity.pdbx_description
1 polymer ?
#
loop_
_entity_poly.entity_id
_entity_poly.type
_entity_poly.pdbx_seq_one_letter_code
_entity_poly.pdbx_strand_id
1 'polypeptide(L)' 'MSNAIFYHAGCPVCVAAEQRVALALDPTCYQVEIVHLGEQSGRVAEAETVGVQSVPALVIDGQVFHINFGAPISALK' A
#
# COMPACT_ATOMS: atom_id res chain seq x y z
N MET A 1 -18.45 -4.66 3.50
CA MET A 1 -17.05 -5.06 3.30
C MET A 1 -16.33 -3.82 2.81
N SER A 2 -15.34 -3.37 3.57
CA SER A 2 -14.55 -2.18 3.27
C SER A 2 -13.44 -2.51 2.29
N ASN A 3 -13.06 -1.55 1.46
CA ASN A 3 -11.98 -1.74 0.50
C ASN A 3 -10.67 -1.30 1.13
N ALA A 4 -9.65 -2.15 1.01
CA ALA A 4 -8.30 -1.85 1.45
C ALA A 4 -7.31 -2.10 0.31
N ILE A 5 -6.42 -1.14 0.04
CA ILE A 5 -5.36 -1.29 -0.97
C ILE A 5 -4.01 -1.11 -0.27
N PHE A 6 -3.14 -2.10 -0.37
CA PHE A 6 -1.78 -2.05 0.14
C PHE A 6 -0.80 -1.81 -1.01
N TYR A 7 -0.26 -0.58 -1.08
CA TYR A 7 0.75 -0.20 -2.05
C TYR A 7 2.16 -0.46 -1.51
N HIS A 8 2.99 -1.13 -2.30
CA HIS A 8 4.39 -1.39 -1.95
C HIS A 8 5.31 -1.42 -3.17
N ALA A 9 6.63 -1.55 -2.94
CA ALA A 9 7.64 -1.60 -4.01
C ALA A 9 8.70 -2.70 -3.79
N GLY A 10 8.34 -3.77 -3.08
CA GLY A 10 9.24 -4.93 -2.88
C GLY A 10 10.38 -4.72 -1.88
N CYS A 11 10.44 -3.57 -1.21
CA CYS A 11 11.43 -3.27 -0.19
C CYS A 11 11.33 -4.22 1.03
N PRO A 12 12.40 -4.46 1.82
CA PRO A 12 12.32 -5.39 2.96
C PRO A 12 11.23 -5.02 3.99
N VAL A 13 11.03 -3.71 4.25
CA VAL A 13 9.96 -3.24 5.14
C VAL A 13 8.57 -3.44 4.52
N CYS A 14 8.46 -3.41 3.19
CA CYS A 14 7.24 -3.70 2.46
C CYS A 14 6.77 -5.14 2.74
N VAL A 15 7.68 -6.11 2.63
CA VAL A 15 7.39 -7.53 2.91
C VAL A 15 6.94 -7.72 4.35
N ALA A 16 7.60 -7.08 5.31
CA ALA A 16 7.21 -7.14 6.70
C ALA A 16 5.82 -6.54 6.95
N ALA A 17 5.52 -5.39 6.35
CA ALA A 17 4.24 -4.71 6.48
C ALA A 17 3.10 -5.50 5.81
N GLU A 18 3.35 -6.15 4.68
CA GLU A 18 2.38 -7.04 4.03
C GLU A 18 2.01 -8.20 4.96
N GLN A 19 3.03 -8.94 5.44
CA GLN A 19 2.84 -10.14 6.26
C GLN A 19 2.24 -9.87 7.64
N ARG A 20 2.51 -8.69 8.23
CA ARG A 20 2.12 -8.38 9.62
C ARG A 20 0.96 -7.41 9.74
N VAL A 21 0.70 -6.60 8.72
CA VAL A 21 -0.35 -5.58 8.76
C VAL A 21 -1.42 -5.86 7.72
N ALA A 22 -1.06 -5.93 6.44
CA ALA A 22 -2.05 -6.10 5.37
C ALA A 22 -2.79 -7.45 5.49
N LEU A 23 -2.05 -8.54 5.70
CA LEU A 23 -2.61 -9.88 5.87
C LEU A 23 -3.24 -10.14 7.26
N ALA A 24 -3.07 -9.21 8.21
CA ALA A 24 -3.69 -9.31 9.53
C ALA A 24 -5.13 -8.75 9.56
N LEU A 25 -5.53 -8.01 8.52
CA LEU A 25 -6.89 -7.52 8.38
C LEU A 25 -7.86 -8.69 8.22
N ASP A 26 -8.96 -8.65 8.97
CA ASP A 26 -10.01 -9.68 8.87
C ASP A 26 -10.61 -9.69 7.46
N PRO A 27 -10.49 -10.79 6.71
CA PRO A 27 -10.97 -10.88 5.33
C PRO A 27 -12.50 -10.85 5.21
N THR A 28 -13.23 -11.03 6.33
CA THR A 28 -14.69 -10.86 6.36
C THR A 28 -15.11 -9.39 6.47
N CYS A 29 -14.21 -8.54 6.96
CA CYS A 29 -14.41 -7.09 7.08
C CYS A 29 -13.83 -6.32 5.88
N TYR A 30 -12.64 -6.72 5.42
CA TYR A 30 -11.85 -5.98 4.44
C TYR A 30 -11.51 -6.84 3.21
N GLN A 31 -11.75 -6.27 2.04
CA GLN A 31 -11.21 -6.79 0.78
C GLN A 31 -9.87 -6.11 0.51
N VAL A 32 -8.78 -6.83 0.80
CA VAL A 32 -7.41 -6.32 0.64
C VAL A 32 -6.87 -6.62 -0.75
N GLU A 33 -6.50 -5.57 -1.49
CA GLU A 33 -5.74 -5.65 -2.74
C GLU A 33 -4.25 -5.35 -2.45
N ILE A 34 -3.34 -6.18 -2.96
CA ILE A 34 -1.89 -5.95 -2.87
C ILE A 34 -1.37 -5.42 -4.20
N VAL A 35 -0.72 -4.26 -4.18
CA VAL A 35 -0.27 -3.55 -5.39
C VAL A 35 1.22 -3.26 -5.33
N HIS A 36 1.98 -3.95 -6.17
CA HIS A 36 3.41 -3.71 -6.32
C HIS A 36 3.67 -2.58 -7.34
N LEU A 37 3.87 -1.35 -6.86
CA LEU A 37 4.09 -0.16 -7.69
C LEU A 37 5.36 -0.21 -8.54
N GLY A 38 6.38 -0.98 -8.12
CA GLY A 38 7.57 -1.22 -8.94
C GLY A 38 7.32 -2.11 -10.18
N GLU A 39 6.21 -2.85 -10.20
CA GLU A 39 5.82 -3.71 -11.34
C GLU A 39 4.64 -3.10 -12.10
N GLN A 40 3.75 -2.41 -11.37
CA GLN A 40 2.55 -1.75 -11.89
C GLN A 40 2.72 -0.23 -11.88
N SER A 41 3.73 0.28 -12.59
CA SER A 41 4.08 1.71 -12.60
C SER A 41 2.92 2.64 -13.01
N GLY A 42 1.98 2.16 -13.83
CA GLY A 42 0.75 2.89 -14.19
C GLY A 42 -0.16 3.24 -13.00
N ARG A 43 -0.01 2.55 -11.86
CA ARG A 43 -0.78 2.80 -10.63
C ARG A 43 -0.11 3.76 -9.66
N VAL A 44 1.09 4.26 -9.96
CA VAL A 44 1.75 5.27 -9.13
C VAL A 44 0.92 6.56 -9.06
N ALA A 45 0.36 7.00 -10.19
CA ALA A 45 -0.49 8.19 -10.24
C ALA A 45 -1.81 8.02 -9.45
N GLU A 46 -2.37 6.81 -9.45
CA GLU A 46 -3.55 6.46 -8.64
C GLU A 46 -3.23 6.58 -7.14
N ALA A 47 -2.12 5.99 -6.70
CA ALA A 47 -1.66 6.05 -5.32
C ALA A 47 -1.38 7.50 -4.87
N GLU A 48 -0.75 8.32 -5.71
CA GLU A 48 -0.53 9.75 -5.42
C GLU A 48 -1.86 10.51 -5.29
N THR A 49 -2.83 10.25 -6.17
CA THR A 49 -4.13 10.92 -6.18
C THR A 49 -4.91 10.70 -4.89
N VAL A 50 -4.80 9.51 -4.29
CA VAL A 50 -5.42 9.19 -3.00
C VAL A 50 -4.59 9.65 -1.79
N GLY A 51 -3.43 10.27 -2.00
CA GLY A 51 -2.60 10.86 -0.95
C GLY A 51 -1.49 9.95 -0.42
N VAL A 52 -1.11 8.89 -1.13
CA VAL A 52 0.07 8.08 -0.76
C VAL A 52 1.33 8.89 -1.01
N GLN A 53 2.16 9.03 0.02
CA GLN A 53 3.42 9.78 -0.01
C GLN A 53 4.64 8.87 0.08
N SER A 54 4.48 7.67 0.66
CA SER A 54 5.53 6.67 0.81
C SER A 54 4.95 5.27 0.80
N VAL A 55 5.76 4.31 0.39
CA VAL A 55 5.47 2.88 0.54
C VAL A 55 6.32 2.26 1.66
N PRO A 56 5.84 1.20 2.33
CA PRO A 56 4.51 0.61 2.18
C PRO A 56 3.40 1.50 2.76
N ALA A 57 2.24 1.51 2.11
CA ALA A 57 1.06 2.23 2.57
C ALA A 57 -0.20 1.38 2.41
N LEU A 58 -1.09 1.50 3.38
CA LEU A 58 -2.41 0.88 3.36
C LEU A 58 -3.45 1.98 3.24
N VAL A 59 -4.36 1.85 2.27
CA VAL A 59 -5.47 2.78 2.06
C VAL A 59 -6.75 2.04 2.37
N ILE A 60 -7.46 2.43 3.44
CA ILE A 60 -8.73 1.81 3.84
C ILE A 60 -9.84 2.84 3.66
N ASP A 61 -10.82 2.54 2.81
CA ASP A 61 -11.94 3.44 2.52
C ASP A 61 -11.50 4.89 2.22
N GLY A 62 -10.38 5.02 1.49
CA GLY A 62 -9.78 6.31 1.11
C GLY A 62 -8.86 6.94 2.17
N GLN A 63 -8.82 6.42 3.40
CA GLN A 63 -7.91 6.87 4.44
C GLN A 63 -6.54 6.21 4.27
N VAL A 64 -5.49 7.03 4.15
CA VAL A 64 -4.11 6.55 3.97
C VAL A 64 -3.42 6.34 5.32
N PHE A 65 -2.71 5.21 5.44
CA PHE A 65 -1.82 4.86 6.53
C PHE A 65 -0.46 4.48 5.97
N HIS A 66 0.55 5.33 6.16
CA HIS A 66 1.93 4.98 5.83
C HIS A 66 2.51 4.10 6.93
N ILE A 67 3.10 2.98 6.55
CA ILE A 67 3.61 2.00 7.51
C ILE A 67 5.13 2.02 7.46
N ASN A 68 5.74 2.51 8.55
CA ASN A 68 7.19 2.43 8.76
C ASN A 68 8.04 2.87 7.55
N PHE A 69 7.63 3.97 6.90
CA PHE A 69 8.25 4.65 5.75
C PHE A 69 9.45 3.90 5.12
N GLY A 70 9.21 3.16 4.04
CA GLY A 70 10.26 2.43 3.33
C GLY A 70 10.92 3.23 2.22
N ALA A 71 10.11 3.76 1.30
CA ALA A 71 10.57 4.62 0.21
C ALA A 71 9.52 5.69 -0.11
N PRO A 72 9.93 6.91 -0.48
CA PRO A 72 8.99 7.92 -0.95
C PRO A 72 8.38 7.50 -2.30
N ILE A 73 7.12 7.85 -2.54
CA ILE A 73 6.45 7.54 -3.82
C ILE A 73 7.15 8.20 -5.01
N SER A 74 7.83 9.33 -4.78
CA SER A 74 8.63 10.03 -5.78
C SER A 74 9.84 9.23 -6.29
N ALA A 75 10.29 8.21 -5.56
CA ALA A 75 11.38 7.33 -5.99
C ALA A 75 10.91 6.23 -6.95
N LEU A 76 9.61 6.12 -7.21
CA LEU A 76 8.99 5.12 -8.10
C LEU A 76 8.60 5.72 -9.46
N LYS A 77 9.08 6.93 -9.77
CA LYS A 77 8.89 7.63 -11.04
C LYS A 77 10.06 7.38 -11.99
#